data_AF-A0A7S1C7Q8-F1
#
_entry.id   AF-A0A7S1C7Q8-F1
#
_cell.length_a   1.000
_cell.length_b   1.000
_cell.length_c   1.000
_cell.angle_alpha   90.00
_cell.angle_beta   90.00
_cell.angle_gamma   90.00
#
_symmetry.space_group_name_H-M   'P 1'
#
loop_
_entity.id
_entity.type
_entity.pdbx_description
1 polymer ?
#
loop_
_entity_poly.entity_id
_entity_poly.type
_entity_poly.pdbx_seq_one_letter_code
_entity_poly.pdbx_strand_id
1 'polypeptide(L)'
;MRGPPGGGALAWLFVATAGLMAFAPRVGAATDMQGLQASVLSGLNGGADWLAAELVGADGAAKCDWHAMQGEWRPYEPAWHTGQAVYGLVRAGEIAAEAQQTPPAAWGAAVQRATNWWA
;
A
#
# COMPACT_ATOMS: atom_id res chain seq x y z
N MET A 1 64.79 -13.28 -11.61
CA MET A 1 64.06 -13.72 -10.39
C MET A 1 62.60 -13.39 -10.61
N ARG A 2 61.80 -14.34 -11.12
CA ARG A 2 60.80 -15.13 -10.36
C ARG A 2 59.84 -14.23 -9.57
N GLY A 3 58.64 -14.04 -10.11
CA GLY A 3 57.50 -13.47 -9.38
C GLY A 3 57.01 -14.43 -8.29
N PRO A 4 56.23 -13.93 -7.29
CA PRO A 4 55.62 -14.79 -6.29
C PRO A 4 54.35 -15.46 -6.82
N PRO A 5 53.99 -16.63 -6.26
CA PRO A 5 52.97 -17.52 -6.77
C PRO A 5 51.57 -17.13 -6.30
N GLY A 6 50.58 -17.52 -7.07
CA GLY A 6 49.17 -17.38 -6.73
C GLY A 6 48.73 -18.28 -5.58
N GLY A 7 47.50 -18.02 -5.12
CA GLY A 7 46.70 -18.97 -4.35
C GLY A 7 46.15 -18.41 -3.04
N GLY A 8 44.85 -18.12 -3.04
CA GLY A 8 44.01 -18.36 -1.86
C GLY A 8 43.84 -17.21 -0.87
N ALA A 9 42.94 -16.27 -1.17
CA ALA A 9 42.19 -15.53 -0.15
C ALA A 9 40.75 -15.20 -0.62
N LEU A 10 40.17 -16.08 -1.45
CA LEU A 10 38.75 -16.10 -1.78
C LEU A 10 38.17 -17.41 -1.25
N ALA A 11 37.87 -17.45 0.04
CA ALA A 11 36.85 -18.32 0.62
C ALA A 11 36.68 -17.94 2.08
N TRP A 12 35.43 -17.70 2.49
CA TRP A 12 34.97 -17.45 3.85
C TRP A 12 35.03 -16.00 4.35
N LEU A 13 34.20 -15.13 3.76
CA LEU A 13 33.38 -14.20 4.56
C LEU A 13 32.14 -13.80 3.73
N PHE A 14 31.26 -14.77 3.50
CA PHE A 14 29.88 -14.49 3.19
C PHE A 14 29.07 -14.48 4.49
N VAL A 15 28.16 -13.51 4.56
CA VAL A 15 26.99 -13.38 5.46
C VAL A 15 27.19 -12.53 6.72
N ALA A 16 26.24 -11.61 6.89
CA ALA A 16 26.00 -10.65 7.97
C ALA A 16 26.75 -9.32 7.80
N THR A 17 26.15 -8.20 7.41
CA THR A 17 24.81 -7.71 7.74
C THR A 17 24.27 -6.81 6.61
N ALA A 18 23.56 -7.43 5.67
CA ALA A 18 22.49 -6.75 4.96
C ALA A 18 21.35 -6.53 5.96
N GLY A 19 21.12 -5.28 6.41
CA GLY A 19 20.04 -5.05 7.35
C GLY A 19 20.05 -3.69 8.01
N LEU A 20 20.00 -2.60 7.23
CA LEU A 20 19.34 -1.35 7.64
C LEU A 20 19.13 -0.37 6.47
N MET A 21 18.57 -0.84 5.35
CA MET A 21 18.12 0.06 4.27
C MET A 21 16.74 -0.37 3.73
N ALA A 22 15.80 -0.65 4.62
CA ALA A 22 14.40 -0.78 4.24
C ALA A 22 13.64 0.40 4.83
N PHE A 23 13.00 1.18 3.94
CA PHE A 23 12.12 2.33 4.21
C PHE A 23 12.78 3.68 4.52
N ALA A 24 13.60 4.18 3.58
CA ALA A 24 13.59 5.61 3.31
C ALA A 24 12.55 5.86 2.21
N PRO A 25 11.46 6.62 2.43
CA PRO A 25 10.66 7.08 1.31
C PRO A 25 11.58 7.94 0.45
N ARG A 26 11.91 7.48 -0.76
CA ARG A 26 12.47 8.34 -1.80
C ARG A 26 11.36 9.29 -2.24
N VAL A 27 11.09 10.31 -1.44
CA VAL A 27 10.52 11.54 -1.99
C VAL A 27 11.68 12.24 -2.67
N GLY A 28 12.05 11.75 -3.85
CA GLY A 28 12.75 12.61 -4.80
C GLY A 28 11.80 13.77 -5.03
N ALA A 29 12.23 15.01 -4.76
CA ALA A 29 11.45 16.17 -5.16
C ALA A 29 11.19 16.03 -6.66
N ALA A 30 9.95 15.75 -7.04
CA ALA A 30 9.57 15.66 -8.43
C ALA A 30 9.75 17.06 -9.03
N THR A 31 10.87 17.27 -9.72
CA THR A 31 11.17 18.54 -10.40
C THR A 31 10.38 18.66 -11.70
N ASP A 32 9.65 17.61 -12.09
CA ASP A 32 8.71 17.60 -13.20
C ASP A 32 7.30 17.22 -12.72
N MET A 33 6.31 17.83 -13.34
CA MET A 33 4.90 17.67 -12.99
C MET A 33 4.39 16.25 -13.27
N GLN A 34 4.98 15.59 -14.27
CA GLN A 34 4.61 14.23 -14.67
C GLN A 34 4.99 13.21 -13.59
N GLY A 35 6.17 13.32 -13.01
CA GLY A 35 6.67 12.49 -11.92
C GLY A 35 5.92 12.73 -10.62
N LEU A 36 5.51 13.98 -10.35
CA LEU A 36 4.62 14.29 -9.24
C LEU A 36 3.26 13.62 -9.42
N GLN A 37 2.65 13.76 -10.60
CA GLN A 37 1.37 13.13 -10.92
C GLN A 37 1.44 11.61 -10.79
N ALA A 38 2.49 10.99 -11.31
CA ALA A 38 2.72 9.54 -11.18
C ALA A 38 2.86 9.11 -9.72
N SER A 39 3.57 9.89 -8.90
CA SER A 39 3.75 9.61 -7.47
C SER A 39 2.44 9.72 -6.69
N VAL A 40 1.63 10.74 -6.99
CA VAL A 40 0.29 10.91 -6.40
C VAL A 40 -0.63 9.75 -6.79
N LEU A 41 -0.67 9.39 -8.07
CA LEU A 41 -1.46 8.25 -8.55
C LEU A 41 -1.01 6.94 -7.88
N SER A 42 0.29 6.71 -7.75
CA SER A 42 0.81 5.54 -7.04
C SER A 42 0.37 5.50 -5.57
N GLY A 43 0.37 6.65 -4.89
CA GLY A 43 -0.08 6.74 -3.50
C GLY A 43 -1.58 6.49 -3.35
N LEU A 44 -2.39 7.05 -4.25
CA LEU A 44 -3.84 6.82 -4.30
C LEU A 44 -4.17 5.35 -4.54
N ASN A 45 -3.52 4.73 -5.52
CA ASN A 45 -3.72 3.32 -5.86
C ASN A 45 -3.33 2.42 -4.68
N GLY A 46 -2.18 2.68 -4.03
CA GLY A 46 -1.76 1.92 -2.85
C GLY A 46 -2.72 2.08 -1.66
N GLY A 47 -3.27 3.28 -1.45
CA GLY A 47 -4.30 3.51 -0.43
C GLY A 47 -5.60 2.76 -0.73
N ALA A 48 -6.05 2.77 -1.99
CA ALA A 48 -7.23 2.04 -2.43
C ALA A 48 -7.05 0.52 -2.33
N ASP A 49 -5.86 0.02 -2.68
CA ASP A 49 -5.51 -1.40 -2.50
C ASP A 49 -5.61 -1.80 -1.03
N TRP A 50 -5.05 -0.99 -0.12
CA TRP A 50 -5.12 -1.26 1.31
C TRP A 50 -6.56 -1.17 1.85
N LEU A 51 -7.35 -0.18 1.41
CA LEU A 51 -8.77 -0.09 1.78
C LEU A 51 -9.54 -1.35 1.36
N ALA A 52 -9.36 -1.80 0.12
CA ALA A 52 -10.09 -2.94 -0.43
C ALA A 52 -9.68 -4.29 0.17
N ALA A 53 -8.39 -4.45 0.49
CA ALA A 53 -7.83 -5.69 1.00
C ALA A 53 -7.94 -5.82 2.52
N GLU A 54 -7.70 -4.73 3.25
CA GLU A 54 -7.54 -4.78 4.70
C GLU A 54 -8.66 -4.06 5.45
N LEU A 55 -9.05 -2.85 5.01
CA LEU A 55 -9.96 -2.04 5.81
C LEU A 55 -11.42 -2.46 5.66
N VAL A 56 -11.89 -2.74 4.43
CA VAL A 56 -13.23 -3.29 4.21
C VAL A 56 -13.25 -4.77 4.58
N GLY A 57 -13.92 -5.07 5.70
CA GLY A 57 -14.02 -6.40 6.26
C GLY A 57 -14.73 -7.40 5.34
N ALA A 58 -14.58 -8.69 5.70
CA ALA A 58 -15.28 -9.78 5.00
C ALA A 58 -16.80 -9.71 5.19
N ASP A 59 -17.24 -9.16 6.32
CA ASP A 59 -18.63 -8.86 6.66
C ASP A 59 -19.16 -7.60 5.96
N GLY A 60 -18.29 -6.87 5.24
CA GLY A 60 -18.60 -5.65 4.50
C GLY A 60 -18.41 -4.36 5.30
N ALA A 61 -18.44 -4.40 6.64
CA ALA A 61 -18.13 -3.23 7.45
C ALA A 61 -16.65 -2.85 7.34
N ALA A 62 -16.35 -1.55 7.29
CA ALA A 62 -14.98 -1.10 7.44
C ALA A 62 -14.51 -1.29 8.90
N LYS A 63 -13.28 -1.78 9.08
CA LYS A 63 -12.54 -1.65 10.34
C LYS A 63 -12.47 -0.16 10.71
N CYS A 64 -12.81 0.18 11.96
CA CYS A 64 -12.87 1.57 12.42
C CYS A 64 -11.53 1.98 13.06
N ASP A 65 -11.51 2.32 14.35
CA ASP A 65 -10.29 2.79 15.02
C ASP A 65 -9.43 1.63 15.51
N TRP A 66 -8.12 1.71 15.22
CA TRP A 66 -7.13 0.79 15.77
C TRP A 66 -6.74 1.24 17.18
N HIS A 67 -6.98 0.38 18.17
CA HIS A 67 -6.58 0.62 19.53
C HIS A 67 -5.14 0.14 19.77
N ALA A 68 -4.16 1.04 19.62
CA ALA A 68 -2.73 0.71 19.64
C ALA A 68 -2.26 -0.06 20.88
N MET A 69 -2.79 0.25 22.07
CA MET A 69 -2.39 -0.42 23.32
C MET A 69 -2.92 -1.86 23.46
N GLN A 70 -3.98 -2.19 22.71
CA GLN A 70 -4.62 -3.51 22.79
C GLN A 70 -4.43 -4.31 21.50
N GLY A 71 -3.98 -3.68 20.42
CA GLY A 71 -3.71 -4.36 19.16
C GLY A 71 -4.97 -4.90 18.50
N GLU A 72 -6.08 -4.17 18.62
CA GLU A 72 -7.37 -4.58 18.06
C GLU A 72 -8.09 -3.40 17.38
N TRP A 73 -8.90 -3.72 16.37
CA TRP A 73 -9.85 -2.79 15.78
C TRP A 73 -11.10 -2.72 16.65
N ARG A 74 -11.58 -1.52 16.95
CA ARG A 74 -12.80 -1.32 17.73
C ARG A 74 -13.91 -0.74 16.86
N PRO A 75 -15.14 -1.25 16.99
CA PRO A 75 -16.27 -0.65 16.31
C PRO A 75 -16.55 0.71 16.94
N TYR A 76 -16.41 1.76 16.14
CA TYR A 76 -16.82 3.12 16.49
C TYR A 76 -17.37 3.77 15.21
N GLU A 77 -18.63 4.20 15.24
CA GLU A 77 -19.32 4.76 14.07
C GLU A 77 -19.12 3.94 12.77
N PRO A 78 -19.43 2.63 12.76
CA PRO A 78 -19.11 1.75 11.62
C PRO A 78 -19.77 2.20 10.32
N ALA A 79 -20.96 2.82 10.37
CA ALA A 79 -21.60 3.40 9.20
C ALA A 79 -20.81 4.57 8.60
N TRP A 80 -20.22 5.42 9.44
CA TRP A 80 -19.40 6.55 8.99
C TRP A 80 -18.10 6.08 8.33
N HIS A 81 -17.39 5.16 8.97
CA HIS A 81 -16.13 4.60 8.45
C HIS A 81 -16.36 3.80 7.15
N THR A 82 -17.42 3.01 7.09
CA THR A 82 -17.78 2.24 5.88
C THR A 82 -18.16 3.19 4.74
N GLY A 83 -18.87 4.28 5.02
CA GLY A 83 -19.19 5.32 4.05
C GLY A 83 -17.94 5.99 3.45
N GLN A 84 -16.96 6.34 4.29
CA GLN A 84 -15.70 6.91 3.83
C GLN A 84 -14.88 5.92 2.99
N ALA A 85 -14.83 4.64 3.38
CA ALA A 85 -14.15 3.61 2.61
C ALA A 85 -14.76 3.42 1.21
N VAL A 86 -16.10 3.38 1.12
CA VAL A 86 -16.83 3.34 -0.16
C VAL A 86 -16.49 4.56 -1.01
N TYR A 87 -16.61 5.77 -0.44
CA TYR A 87 -16.31 7.00 -1.16
C TYR A 87 -14.87 7.03 -1.70
N GLY A 88 -13.89 6.66 -0.87
CA GLY A 88 -12.48 6.60 -1.25
C GLY A 88 -12.23 5.63 -2.41
N LEU A 89 -12.79 4.43 -2.35
CA LEU A 89 -12.64 3.42 -3.41
C LEU A 89 -13.31 3.82 -4.73
N VAL A 90 -14.52 4.40 -4.66
CA VAL A 90 -15.21 4.92 -5.86
C VAL A 90 -14.39 6.03 -6.49
N ARG A 91 -13.92 7.01 -5.69
CA ARG A 91 -13.15 8.13 -6.23
C ARG A 91 -11.79 7.70 -6.76
N ALA A 92 -11.13 6.72 -6.13
CA ALA A 92 -9.90 6.14 -6.66
C ALA A 92 -10.12 5.50 -8.04
N GLY A 93 -11.24 4.77 -8.22
CA GLY A 93 -11.61 4.20 -9.50
C GLY A 93 -11.84 5.25 -10.59
N GLU A 94 -12.53 6.34 -10.27
CA GLU A 94 -12.74 7.47 -11.18
C GLU A 94 -11.43 8.14 -11.58
N ILE A 95 -10.56 8.45 -10.60
CA ILE A 95 -9.25 9.08 -10.86
C ILE A 95 -8.35 8.17 -11.69
N ALA A 96 -8.35 6.87 -11.44
CA ALA A 96 -7.62 5.90 -12.25
C ALA A 96 -8.11 5.94 -13.71
N ALA A 97 -9.43 5.97 -13.93
CA ALA A 97 -10.00 6.07 -15.27
C ALA A 97 -9.67 7.40 -15.96
N GLU A 98 -9.72 8.53 -15.24
CA GLU A 98 -9.28 9.86 -15.72
C GLU A 98 -7.81 9.82 -16.16
N ALA A 99 -6.98 9.07 -15.43
CA ALA A 99 -5.57 8.81 -15.75
C ALA A 99 -5.36 7.69 -16.81
N GLN A 100 -6.42 7.21 -17.46
CA GLN A 100 -6.41 6.12 -18.45
C GLN A 100 -5.84 4.79 -17.90
N GLN A 101 -5.91 4.59 -16.58
CA GLN A 101 -5.59 3.33 -15.91
C GLN A 101 -6.87 2.50 -15.73
N THR A 102 -6.72 1.18 -15.74
CA THR A 102 -7.81 0.28 -15.38
C THR A 102 -7.77 0.01 -13.87
N PRO A 103 -8.80 0.43 -13.10
CA PRO A 103 -8.83 0.14 -11.67
C PRO A 103 -8.96 -1.37 -11.42
N PRO A 104 -8.30 -1.91 -10.37
CA PRO A 104 -8.46 -3.29 -9.96
C PRO A 104 -9.92 -3.68 -9.67
N ALA A 105 -10.35 -4.85 -10.15
CA ALA A 105 -11.70 -5.38 -9.87
C ALA A 105 -11.99 -5.55 -8.37
N ALA A 106 -10.94 -5.76 -7.56
CA ALA A 106 -11.03 -5.89 -6.11
C ALA A 106 -11.63 -4.63 -5.44
N TRP A 107 -11.38 -3.43 -5.99
CA TRP A 107 -11.94 -2.19 -5.45
C TRP A 107 -13.46 -2.17 -5.58
N GLY A 108 -13.98 -2.51 -6.77
CA GLY A 108 -15.43 -2.62 -7.01
C GLY A 108 -16.08 -3.71 -6.15
N ALA A 109 -15.41 -4.86 -5.99
CA ALA A 109 -15.88 -5.92 -5.11
C ALA A 109 -15.96 -5.46 -3.64
N ALA A 110 -14.99 -4.68 -3.16
CA ALA A 110 -15.01 -4.12 -1.82
C ALA A 110 -16.14 -3.09 -1.65
N VAL A 111 -16.35 -2.20 -2.62
CA VAL A 111 -17.49 -1.25 -2.63
C VAL A 111 -18.81 -2.00 -2.54
N GLN A 112 -18.98 -3.07 -3.31
CA GLN A 112 -20.21 -3.85 -3.30
C GLN A 112 -20.45 -4.53 -1.95
N ARG A 113 -19.42 -5.16 -1.36
CA ARG A 113 -19.52 -5.75 -0.01
C ARG A 113 -19.90 -4.70 1.03
N ALA A 114 -19.24 -3.55 1.02
CA ALA A 114 -19.50 -2.46 1.95
C ALA A 114 -20.89 -1.86 1.80
N THR A 115 -21.38 -1.74 0.56
CA THR A 115 -22.75 -1.27 0.30
C THR A 115 -23.79 -2.26 0.79
N ASN A 116 -23.56 -3.55 0.58
CA ASN A 116 -24.47 -4.61 1.03
C ASN A 116 -24.53 -4.76 2.55
N TRP A 117 -23.52 -4.29 3.29
CA TRP A 117 -23.54 -4.35 4.76
C TRP A 117 -24.65 -3.52 5.39
N TRP A 118 -25.10 -2.45 4.73
CA TRP A 118 -26.24 -1.63 5.18
C TRP A 118 -27.62 -2.19 4.84
N ALA A 119 -27.69 -3.16 3.93
CA ALA A 119 -28.95 -3.69 3.39
C ALA A 119 -29.59 -4.72 4.33
#